data_AF-A0A349XWC8-F1
#
_entry.id   AF-A0A349XWC8-F1
#
_cell.length_a   1.000
_cell.length_b   1.000
_cell.length_c   1.000
_cell.angle_alpha   90.00
_cell.angle_beta   90.00
_cell.angle_gamma   90.00
#
_symmetry.space_group_name_H-M   'P 1'
#
loop_
_entity.id
_entity.type
_entity.pdbx_description
1 polymer ?
#
loop_
_entity_poly.entity_id
_entity_poly.type
_entity_poly.pdbx_seq_one_letter_code
_entity_poly.pdbx_strand_id
1 'polypeptide(L)'
;MPNYLEKADDAAAIIAGARRIMIVGCSGGGKSTLSRKLVRRFGLEYISMDREIFWLPGWQLRPRAEQRERIADFVAGERWLMDGSNPSSFDLRLPRTDIVIWVRMPRWLCLWGATSRIVKGYGKARPEMAQGCPERLDREFLRYIWNFERRHAPLFEQNFDLYGPDVPVWQLKSRKQLRRLLDLLHIED
;
A
#
# COMPACT_ATOMS: atom_id res chain seq x y z
N MET A 1 -9.15 -14.86 11.84
CA MET A 1 -9.39 -14.82 10.38
C MET A 1 -9.71 -13.39 10.05
N PRO A 2 -8.96 -12.75 9.12
CA PRO A 2 -9.10 -11.31 8.92
C PRO A 2 -10.52 -10.98 8.48
N ASN A 3 -11.03 -9.81 8.84
CA ASN A 3 -12.37 -9.35 8.47
C ASN A 3 -12.45 -9.03 6.97
N TYR A 4 -12.50 -10.08 6.13
CA TYR A 4 -12.49 -9.93 4.68
C TYR A 4 -13.84 -9.47 4.15
N LEU A 5 -13.79 -8.44 3.31
CA LEU A 5 -14.93 -8.03 2.51
C LEU A 5 -15.03 -8.88 1.24
N GLU A 6 -16.23 -9.42 0.98
CA GLU A 6 -16.49 -10.29 -0.18
C GLU A 6 -16.83 -9.50 -1.44
N LYS A 7 -17.52 -8.35 -1.29
CA LYS A 7 -18.04 -7.55 -2.42
C LYS A 7 -17.32 -6.23 -2.55
N ALA A 8 -17.16 -5.77 -3.79
CA ALA A 8 -16.57 -4.47 -4.09
C ALA A 8 -17.48 -3.31 -3.64
N ASP A 9 -18.79 -3.52 -3.65
CA ASP A 9 -19.80 -2.54 -3.24
C ASP A 9 -19.68 -2.21 -1.75
N ASP A 10 -19.49 -3.22 -0.89
CA ASP A 10 -19.26 -3.03 0.56
C ASP A 10 -17.96 -2.26 0.81
N ALA A 11 -16.89 -2.63 0.10
CA ALA A 11 -15.62 -1.94 0.19
C ALA A 11 -15.74 -0.48 -0.27
N ALA A 12 -16.46 -0.21 -1.37
CA ALA A 12 -16.66 1.13 -1.88
C ALA A 12 -17.48 2.00 -0.91
N ALA A 13 -18.51 1.44 -0.28
CA ALA A 13 -19.31 2.15 0.71
C ALA A 13 -18.46 2.57 1.93
N ILE A 14 -17.60 1.67 2.43
CA ILE A 14 -16.68 1.99 3.53
C ILE A 14 -15.65 3.04 3.08
N ILE A 15 -15.03 2.87 1.92
CA ILE A 15 -14.03 3.81 1.39
C ILE A 15 -14.61 5.22 1.23
N ALA A 16 -15.87 5.35 0.80
CA ALA A 16 -16.51 6.64 0.61
C ALA A 16 -16.65 7.46 1.92
N GLY A 17 -16.77 6.78 3.07
CA GLY A 17 -16.81 7.40 4.40
C GLY A 17 -15.50 7.37 5.18
N ALA A 18 -14.51 6.60 4.71
CA ALA A 18 -13.25 6.39 5.41
C ALA A 18 -12.40 7.66 5.46
N ARG A 19 -11.74 7.85 6.60
CA ARG A 19 -10.77 8.92 6.82
C ARG A 19 -9.35 8.37 6.89
N ARG A 20 -9.19 7.11 7.28
CA ARG A 20 -7.89 6.45 7.49
C ARG A 20 -7.83 5.15 6.71
N ILE A 21 -7.13 5.18 5.58
CA ILE A 21 -7.05 4.06 4.64
C ILE A 21 -5.62 3.52 4.61
N MET A 22 -5.46 2.22 4.82
CA MET A 22 -4.19 1.54 4.56
C MET A 22 -4.20 0.86 3.20
N ILE A 23 -3.14 1.04 2.42
CA ILE A 23 -2.94 0.31 1.17
C ILE A 23 -1.67 -0.52 1.27
N VAL A 24 -1.84 -1.83 1.07
CA VAL A 24 -0.79 -2.84 1.25
C VAL A 24 -0.77 -3.82 0.08
N GLY A 25 0.35 -4.51 -0.14
CA GLY A 25 0.48 -5.51 -1.20
C GLY A 25 1.83 -5.49 -1.93
N CYS A 26 1.96 -6.34 -2.95
CA CYS A 26 3.22 -6.50 -3.65
C CYS A 26 3.64 -5.25 -4.44
N SER A 27 4.94 -5.01 -4.60
CA SER A 27 5.44 -3.98 -5.53
C SER A 27 5.02 -4.32 -6.96
N GLY A 28 4.79 -3.29 -7.78
CA GLY A 28 4.29 -3.44 -9.15
C GLY A 28 2.79 -3.79 -9.28
N GLY A 29 2.07 -4.01 -8.17
CA GLY A 29 0.63 -4.32 -8.18
C GLY A 29 -0.31 -3.14 -8.48
N GLY A 30 0.21 -1.91 -8.57
CA GLY A 30 -0.58 -0.70 -8.85
C GLY A 30 -1.04 0.11 -7.64
N LYS A 31 -0.52 -0.19 -6.44
CA LYS A 31 -0.86 0.50 -5.17
C LYS A 31 -0.75 2.02 -5.24
N SER A 32 0.38 2.55 -5.72
CA SER A 32 0.60 4.00 -5.76
C SER A 32 -0.34 4.70 -6.76
N THR A 33 -0.72 4.02 -7.84
CA THR A 33 -1.75 4.54 -8.76
C THR A 33 -3.11 4.62 -8.07
N LEU A 34 -3.54 3.55 -7.41
CA LEU A 34 -4.79 3.55 -6.65
C LEU A 34 -4.77 4.60 -5.53
N SER A 35 -3.67 4.67 -4.78
CA SER A 35 -3.49 5.61 -3.67
C SER A 35 -3.66 7.07 -4.11
N ARG A 36 -3.00 7.47 -5.20
CA ARG A 36 -3.12 8.83 -5.75
C ARG A 36 -4.53 9.17 -6.19
N LYS A 37 -5.23 8.21 -6.80
CA LYS A 37 -6.63 8.36 -7.22
C LYS A 37 -7.55 8.60 -6.01
N LEU A 38 -7.42 7.77 -4.97
CA LEU A 38 -8.21 7.89 -3.74
C LEU A 38 -7.90 9.18 -2.98
N VAL A 39 -6.62 9.52 -2.83
CA VAL A 39 -6.17 10.78 -2.20
C VAL A 39 -6.80 11.99 -2.91
N ARG A 40 -6.71 12.04 -4.24
CA ARG A 40 -7.29 13.15 -5.02
C ARG A 40 -8.81 13.21 -4.86
N ARG A 41 -9.48 12.07 -4.83
CA ARG A 41 -10.95 11.98 -4.74
C ARG A 41 -11.50 12.37 -3.36
N PHE A 42 -10.80 12.00 -2.29
CA PHE A 42 -11.31 12.11 -0.91
C PHE A 42 -10.55 13.14 -0.05
N GLY A 43 -9.55 13.82 -0.61
CA GLY A 43 -8.76 14.83 0.08
C GLY A 43 -8.03 14.27 1.30
N LEU A 44 -7.39 13.11 1.14
CA LEU A 44 -6.62 12.45 2.20
C LEU A 44 -5.16 12.86 2.15
N GLU A 45 -4.48 12.93 3.29
CA GLU A 45 -3.03 13.09 3.31
C GLU A 45 -2.36 11.83 2.73
N TYR A 46 -1.55 11.97 1.68
CA TYR A 46 -0.85 10.84 1.07
C TYR A 46 0.48 10.58 1.76
N ILE A 47 0.60 9.42 2.41
CA ILE A 47 1.78 9.03 3.15
C ILE A 47 2.38 7.81 2.45
N SER A 48 3.45 8.04 1.68
CA SER A 48 4.28 6.95 1.15
C SER A 48 5.19 6.45 2.25
N MET A 49 5.06 5.18 2.65
CA MET A 49 5.98 4.59 3.62
C MET A 49 7.43 4.59 3.13
N ASP A 50 7.66 4.47 1.82
CA ASP A 50 9.01 4.48 1.26
C ASP A 50 9.67 5.87 1.43
N ARG A 51 8.95 6.96 1.12
CA ARG A 51 9.49 8.34 1.18
C ARG A 51 9.48 8.90 2.60
N GLU A 52 8.36 8.74 3.29
CA GLU A 52 8.13 9.42 4.56
C GLU A 52 8.74 8.66 5.74
N ILE A 53 8.89 7.32 5.63
CA ILE A 53 9.27 6.45 6.75
C ILE A 53 10.60 5.73 6.53
N PHE A 54 10.84 5.05 5.41
CA PHE A 54 11.99 4.15 5.30
C PHE A 54 13.27 4.80 4.79
N TRP A 55 13.18 5.58 3.72
CA TRP A 55 14.38 5.99 2.99
C TRP A 55 14.71 7.47 3.23
N LEU A 56 15.97 7.71 3.58
CA LEU A 56 16.62 9.00 3.47
C LEU A 56 17.30 9.10 2.09
N PRO A 57 17.71 10.32 1.66
CA PRO A 57 18.37 10.49 0.38
C PRO A 57 19.58 9.56 0.18
N GLY A 58 19.70 9.01 -1.03
CA GLY A 58 20.82 8.11 -1.39
C GLY A 58 20.69 6.68 -0.85
N TRP A 59 19.46 6.15 -0.68
CA TRP A 59 19.18 4.79 -0.22
C TRP A 59 19.65 4.50 1.22
N GLN A 60 19.73 5.51 2.06
CA GLN A 60 20.04 5.34 3.47
C GLN A 60 18.77 4.93 4.22
N LEU A 61 18.82 3.81 4.94
CA LEU A 61 17.68 3.36 5.74
C LEU A 61 17.61 4.18 7.03
N ARG A 62 16.45 4.81 7.28
CA ARG A 62 16.19 5.53 8.52
C ARG A 62 16.31 4.60 9.75
N PRO A 63 16.85 5.04 10.89
CA PRO A 63 16.87 4.23 12.11
C PRO A 63 15.47 3.77 12.54
N ARG A 64 15.34 2.52 13.02
CA ARG A 64 14.03 1.94 13.37
C ARG A 64 13.24 2.73 14.41
N ALA A 65 13.91 3.34 15.39
CA ALA A 65 13.26 4.17 16.40
C ALA A 65 12.57 5.38 15.73
N GLU A 66 13.30 6.11 14.90
CA GLU A 66 12.78 7.26 14.14
C GLU A 66 11.69 6.84 13.14
N GLN A 67 11.80 5.66 12.51
CA GLN A 67 10.71 5.13 11.67
C GLN A 67 9.41 4.99 12.47
N ARG A 68 9.47 4.40 13.67
CA ARG A 68 8.29 4.15 14.51
C ARG A 68 7.70 5.45 15.05
N GLU A 69 8.54 6.40 15.46
CA GLU A 69 8.11 7.73 15.89
C GLU A 69 7.34 8.44 14.78
N ARG A 70 7.92 8.53 13.57
CA ARG A 70 7.24 9.14 12.43
C ARG A 70 5.93 8.43 12.08
N ILE A 71 5.89 7.10 12.13
CA ILE A 71 4.64 6.35 11.92
C ILE A 71 3.60 6.76 12.97
N ALA A 72 3.97 6.85 14.24
CA ALA A 72 3.05 7.24 15.31
C ALA A 72 2.48 8.64 15.08
N ASP A 73 3.32 9.60 14.69
CA ASP A 73 2.89 10.98 14.38
C ASP A 73 1.86 11.02 13.25
N PHE A 74 2.14 10.33 12.14
CA PHE A 74 1.22 10.24 11.02
C PHE A 74 -0.09 9.52 11.39
N VAL A 75 0.01 8.43 12.17
CA VAL A 75 -1.14 7.64 12.63
C VAL A 75 -2.05 8.47 13.55
N ALA A 76 -1.49 9.39 14.34
CA ALA A 76 -2.25 10.30 15.20
C ALA A 76 -3.13 11.29 14.40
N GLY A 77 -2.82 11.50 13.11
CA GLY A 77 -3.66 12.29 12.21
C GLY A 77 -5.06 11.70 12.00
N GLU A 78 -6.03 12.56 11.74
CA GLU A 78 -7.43 12.16 11.56
C GLU A 78 -7.80 11.76 10.13
N ARG A 79 -7.00 12.15 9.12
CA ARG A 79 -7.30 11.91 7.70
C ARG A 79 -6.06 11.58 6.90
N TRP A 80 -5.85 10.30 6.59
CA TRP A 80 -4.67 9.86 5.86
C TRP A 80 -4.91 8.62 5.00
N LEU A 81 -4.06 8.47 3.99
CA LEU A 81 -3.88 7.24 3.25
C LEU A 81 -2.41 6.83 3.32
N MET A 82 -2.13 5.69 3.97
CA MET A 82 -0.77 5.15 4.10
C MET A 82 -0.55 4.04 3.07
N ASP A 83 0.33 4.30 2.09
CA ASP A 83 0.75 3.33 1.08
C ASP A 83 2.08 2.69 1.50
N GLY A 84 2.02 1.44 1.95
CA GLY A 84 3.22 0.66 2.19
C GLY A 84 3.00 -0.60 3.03
N SER A 85 3.80 -1.61 2.70
CA SER A 85 3.47 -3.01 2.95
C SER A 85 4.40 -3.67 3.98
N ASN A 86 4.93 -2.90 4.94
CA ASN A 86 5.81 -3.43 5.99
C ASN A 86 4.99 -3.87 7.22
N PRO A 87 4.93 -5.17 7.56
CA PRO A 87 4.14 -5.64 8.71
C PRO A 87 4.66 -5.18 10.07
N SER A 88 5.94 -4.82 10.20
CA SER A 88 6.56 -4.45 11.49
C SER A 88 6.00 -3.18 12.15
N SER A 89 5.10 -2.48 11.48
CA SER A 89 4.38 -1.30 12.00
C SER A 89 2.86 -1.44 11.93
N PHE A 90 2.34 -2.64 11.69
CA PHE A 90 0.89 -2.89 11.67
C PHE A 90 0.27 -2.74 13.06
N ASP A 91 1.03 -2.98 14.12
CA ASP A 91 0.67 -2.72 15.52
C ASP A 91 0.29 -1.26 15.78
N LEU A 92 0.91 -0.32 15.08
CA LEU A 92 0.59 1.11 15.18
C LEU A 92 -0.53 1.51 14.24
N ARG A 93 -0.52 1.00 13.00
CA ARG A 93 -1.39 1.50 11.92
C ARG A 93 -2.78 0.88 11.93
N LEU A 94 -2.90 -0.43 12.12
CA LEU A 94 -4.18 -1.13 12.02
C LEU A 94 -5.22 -0.65 13.06
N PRO A 95 -4.87 -0.41 14.33
CA PRO A 95 -5.85 0.04 15.33
C PRO A 95 -6.54 1.37 15.01
N ARG A 96 -5.98 2.18 14.11
CA ARG A 96 -6.57 3.46 13.66
C ARG A 96 -7.05 3.43 12.22
N THR A 97 -7.12 2.26 11.59
CA THR A 97 -7.50 2.13 10.19
C THR A 97 -8.99 1.84 10.06
N ASP A 98 -9.66 2.59 9.19
CA ASP A 98 -11.08 2.36 8.90
C ASP A 98 -11.24 1.22 7.87
N ILE A 99 -10.28 1.08 6.94
CA ILE A 99 -10.25 -0.02 5.97
C ILE A 99 -8.83 -0.27 5.42
N VAL A 100 -8.51 -1.56 5.23
CA VAL A 100 -7.31 -2.00 4.51
C VAL A 100 -7.68 -2.40 3.08
N ILE A 101 -7.03 -1.79 2.09
CA ILE A 101 -7.06 -2.25 0.70
C ILE A 101 -5.80 -3.07 0.44
N TRP A 102 -5.97 -4.39 0.33
CA TRP A 102 -4.88 -5.30 0.03
C TRP A 102 -4.80 -5.59 -1.48
N VAL A 103 -3.87 -4.91 -2.16
CA VAL A 103 -3.58 -5.09 -3.57
C VAL A 103 -2.77 -6.37 -3.78
N ARG A 104 -3.49 -7.45 -4.09
CA ARG A 104 -3.00 -8.83 -4.17
C ARG A 104 -3.09 -9.35 -5.60
N MET A 105 -2.45 -8.63 -6.53
CA MET A 105 -2.43 -8.99 -7.96
C MET A 105 -1.55 -10.23 -8.21
N PRO A 106 -1.85 -11.03 -9.25
CA PRO A 106 -0.99 -12.11 -9.71
C PRO A 106 0.48 -11.67 -9.88
N ARG A 107 1.43 -12.52 -9.43
CA ARG A 107 2.86 -12.19 -9.42
C ARG A 107 3.41 -11.72 -10.77
N TRP A 108 2.93 -12.27 -11.88
CA TRP A 108 3.34 -11.87 -13.23
C TRP A 108 2.91 -10.44 -13.58
N LEU A 109 1.75 -9.99 -13.08
CA LEU A 109 1.32 -8.59 -13.20
C LEU A 109 2.21 -7.67 -12.40
N CYS A 110 2.57 -8.09 -11.19
CA CYS A 110 3.46 -7.34 -10.33
C CYS A 110 4.85 -7.19 -10.97
N LEU A 111 5.41 -8.26 -11.54
CA LEU A 111 6.68 -8.21 -12.28
C LEU A 111 6.57 -7.28 -13.48
N TRP A 112 5.55 -7.45 -14.32
CA TRP A 112 5.32 -6.59 -15.48
C TRP A 112 5.18 -5.11 -15.09
N GLY A 113 4.40 -4.83 -14.04
CA GLY A 113 4.18 -3.48 -13.54
C GLY A 113 5.46 -2.83 -13.02
N ALA A 114 6.28 -3.59 -12.27
CA ALA A 114 7.57 -3.12 -11.79
C ALA A 114 8.54 -2.85 -12.95
N THR A 115 8.69 -3.79 -13.89
CA THR A 115 9.57 -3.63 -15.05
C THR A 115 9.12 -2.47 -15.94
N SER A 116 7.84 -2.38 -16.28
CA SER A 116 7.30 -1.30 -17.11
C SER A 116 7.51 0.07 -16.48
N ARG A 117 7.35 0.16 -15.15
CA ARG A 117 7.59 1.39 -14.40
C ARG A 117 9.05 1.82 -14.47
N ILE A 118 9.98 0.89 -14.27
CA ILE A 118 11.42 1.19 -14.29
C ILE A 118 11.90 1.58 -15.68
N VAL A 119 11.41 0.92 -16.73
CA VAL A 119 11.72 1.30 -18.13
C VAL A 119 11.22 2.72 -18.42
N LYS A 120 9.99 3.06 -18.03
CA LYS A 120 9.41 4.40 -18.25
C LYS A 120 10.05 5.50 -17.40
N GLY A 121 10.54 5.14 -16.20
CA GLY A 121 11.10 6.06 -15.22
C GLY A 121 12.62 5.95 -15.06
N TYR A 122 13.32 5.35 -16.05
CA TYR A 122 14.73 4.99 -15.91
C TYR A 122 15.59 6.19 -15.49
N GLY A 123 16.38 5.99 -14.41
CA GLY A 123 17.25 7.02 -13.84
C GLY A 123 16.58 8.07 -12.96
N LYS A 124 15.26 8.02 -12.74
CA LYS A 124 14.53 9.00 -11.90
C LYS A 124 14.01 8.35 -10.62
N ALA A 125 14.09 9.07 -9.50
CA ALA A 125 13.35 8.73 -8.30
C ALA A 125 11.85 8.99 -8.55
N ARG A 126 11.00 8.01 -8.23
CA ARG A 126 9.54 8.20 -8.30
C ARG A 126 9.09 9.13 -7.17
N PRO A 127 7.96 9.86 -7.32
CA PRO A 127 7.47 10.76 -6.29
C PRO A 127 7.27 10.08 -4.94
N GLU A 128 7.02 8.78 -4.92
CA GLU A 128 6.81 7.99 -3.70
C GLU A 128 8.12 7.55 -3.03
N MET A 129 9.30 7.88 -3.57
CA MET A 129 10.62 7.59 -2.98
C MET A 129 11.28 8.87 -2.49
N ALA A 130 12.23 8.72 -1.56
CA ALA A 130 13.12 9.82 -1.19
C ALA A 130 14.02 10.25 -2.37
N GLN A 131 14.49 11.49 -2.33
CA GLN A 131 15.35 12.06 -3.37
C GLN A 131 16.61 11.21 -3.58
N GLY A 132 17.02 11.02 -4.83
CA GLY A 132 18.22 10.22 -5.14
C GLY A 132 18.05 8.71 -4.93
N CYS A 133 16.82 8.21 -4.76
CA CYS A 133 16.53 6.78 -4.65
C CYS A 133 15.80 6.24 -5.91
N PRO A 134 16.49 6.12 -7.07
CA PRO A 134 15.89 5.54 -8.27
C PRO A 134 15.66 4.04 -8.06
N GLU A 135 14.50 3.57 -8.47
CA GLU A 135 14.08 2.18 -8.27
C GLU A 135 15.04 1.19 -8.97
N ARG A 136 15.42 0.12 -8.26
CA ARG A 136 16.38 -0.89 -8.74
C ARG A 136 15.66 -2.18 -9.08
N LEU A 137 15.92 -2.71 -10.28
CA LEU A 137 15.47 -4.04 -10.70
C LEU A 137 16.62 -5.03 -10.51
N ASP A 138 16.93 -5.35 -9.26
CA ASP A 138 17.91 -6.37 -8.93
C ASP A 138 17.26 -7.75 -8.74
N ARG A 139 18.10 -8.78 -8.66
CA ARG A 139 17.65 -10.16 -8.47
C ARG A 139 16.88 -10.35 -7.16
N GLU A 140 17.21 -9.58 -6.13
CA GLU A 140 16.57 -9.66 -4.82
C GLU A 140 15.14 -9.12 -4.89
N PHE A 141 14.95 -7.98 -5.56
CA PHE A 141 13.65 -7.35 -5.78
C PHE A 141 12.72 -8.23 -6.63
N LEU A 142 13.23 -8.84 -7.71
CA LEU A 142 12.46 -9.80 -8.50
C LEU A 142 12.10 -11.05 -7.68
N ARG A 143 13.04 -11.56 -6.89
CA ARG A 143 12.80 -12.70 -5.99
C ARG A 143 11.76 -12.37 -4.91
N TYR A 144 11.77 -11.15 -4.39
CA TYR A 144 10.76 -10.64 -3.46
C TYR A 144 9.37 -10.69 -4.11
N ILE A 145 9.20 -10.09 -5.30
CA ILE A 145 7.92 -10.10 -6.02
C ILE A 145 7.45 -11.55 -6.28
N TRP A 146 8.35 -12.42 -6.75
CA TRP A 146 8.02 -13.80 -7.07
C TRP A 146 7.55 -14.61 -5.85
N ASN A 147 8.14 -14.36 -4.69
CA ASN A 147 7.87 -15.09 -3.45
C ASN A 147 6.88 -14.37 -2.52
N PHE A 148 6.33 -13.21 -2.91
CA PHE A 148 5.48 -12.38 -2.06
C PHE A 148 4.33 -13.18 -1.44
N GLU A 149 3.56 -13.89 -2.27
CA GLU A 149 2.42 -14.69 -1.80
C GLU A 149 2.83 -15.82 -0.84
N ARG A 150 4.00 -16.41 -1.04
CA ARG A 150 4.46 -17.53 -0.21
C ARG A 150 5.06 -17.07 1.13
N ARG A 151 5.75 -15.91 1.14
CA ARG A 151 6.57 -15.48 2.27
C ARG A 151 6.01 -14.29 3.04
N HIS A 152 5.31 -13.39 2.36
CA HIS A 152 4.85 -12.13 2.94
C HIS A 152 3.34 -12.13 3.19
N ALA A 153 2.53 -12.70 2.30
CA ALA A 153 1.08 -12.73 2.50
C ALA A 153 0.65 -13.37 3.84
N PRO A 154 1.22 -14.51 4.30
CA PRO A 154 0.85 -15.10 5.58
C PRO A 154 1.15 -14.17 6.78
N LEU A 155 2.22 -13.38 6.70
CA LEU A 155 2.56 -12.41 7.73
C LEU A 155 1.50 -11.28 7.78
N PHE A 156 0.98 -10.86 6.63
CA PHE A 156 -0.02 -9.81 6.58
C PHE A 156 -1.32 -10.30 7.20
N GLU A 157 -1.75 -11.51 6.82
CA GLU A 157 -2.95 -12.16 7.35
C GLU A 157 -2.86 -12.32 8.88
N GLN A 158 -1.72 -12.83 9.38
CA GLN A 158 -1.48 -12.94 10.82
C GLN A 158 -1.55 -11.58 11.53
N ASN A 159 -0.98 -10.52 10.95
CA ASN A 159 -0.96 -9.21 11.59
C ASN A 159 -2.31 -8.49 11.48
N PHE A 160 -3.11 -8.74 10.43
CA PHE A 160 -4.50 -8.28 10.38
C PHE A 160 -5.31 -8.91 11.51
N ASP A 161 -5.17 -10.22 11.70
CA ASP A 161 -5.81 -10.93 12.82
C ASP A 161 -5.37 -10.40 14.19
N LEU A 162 -4.08 -10.10 14.35
CA LEU A 162 -3.52 -9.72 15.64
C LEU A 162 -3.83 -8.28 16.05
N TYR A 163 -3.76 -7.33 15.10
CA TYR A 163 -3.79 -5.90 15.42
C TYR A 163 -4.99 -5.16 14.84
N GLY A 164 -5.76 -5.78 13.95
CA GLY A 164 -6.98 -5.20 13.39
C GLY A 164 -8.04 -6.25 13.08
N PRO A 165 -8.42 -7.12 14.05
CA PRO A 165 -9.38 -8.20 13.79
C PRO A 165 -10.73 -7.66 13.28
N ASP A 166 -11.14 -6.47 13.72
CA ASP A 166 -12.39 -5.83 13.31
C ASP A 166 -12.22 -4.92 12.06
N VAL A 167 -10.98 -4.64 11.65
CA VAL A 167 -10.71 -3.74 10.52
C VAL A 167 -11.07 -4.44 9.22
N PRO A 168 -12.01 -3.90 8.42
CA PRO A 168 -12.36 -4.47 7.13
C PRO A 168 -11.16 -4.55 6.19
N VAL A 169 -10.98 -5.69 5.53
CA VAL A 169 -9.90 -5.95 4.57
C VAL A 169 -10.50 -6.31 3.22
N TRP A 170 -10.31 -5.45 2.22
CA TRP A 170 -10.71 -5.74 0.85
C TRP A 170 -9.54 -6.21 0.00
N GLN A 171 -9.64 -7.42 -0.55
CA GLN A 171 -8.60 -8.00 -1.40
C GLN A 171 -8.83 -7.62 -2.87
N LEU A 172 -7.96 -6.77 -3.41
CA LEU A 172 -7.94 -6.39 -4.81
C LEU A 172 -7.04 -7.33 -5.62
N LYS A 173 -7.64 -8.32 -6.29
CA LYS A 173 -6.93 -9.42 -6.98
C LYS A 173 -6.86 -9.26 -8.50
N SER A 174 -7.57 -8.31 -9.10
CA SER A 174 -7.59 -8.14 -10.56
C SER A 174 -7.82 -6.69 -11.00
N ARG A 175 -7.43 -6.37 -12.25
CA ARG A 175 -7.75 -5.08 -12.89
C ARG A 175 -9.25 -4.88 -13.09
N LYS A 176 -10.04 -5.95 -13.21
CA LYS A 176 -11.50 -5.87 -13.30
C LYS A 176 -12.08 -5.36 -11.97
N GLN A 177 -11.62 -5.89 -10.84
CA GLN A 177 -12.01 -5.41 -9.52
C GLN A 177 -11.54 -3.97 -9.27
N LEU A 178 -10.35 -3.60 -9.75
CA LEU A 178 -9.85 -2.23 -9.64
C LEU A 178 -10.78 -1.26 -10.37
N ARG A 179 -11.08 -1.53 -11.65
CA ARG A 179 -12.00 -0.71 -12.43
C ARG A 179 -13.37 -0.62 -11.77
N ARG A 180 -13.95 -1.75 -11.37
CA ARG A 180 -15.24 -1.79 -10.67
C ARG A 180 -15.25 -0.92 -9.41
N LEU A 181 -14.18 -0.95 -8.62
CA LEU A 181 -14.07 -0.09 -7.44
C LEU A 181 -14.02 1.39 -7.83
N LEU A 182 -13.19 1.75 -8.81
CA LEU A 182 -13.09 3.14 -9.27
C LEU A 182 -14.44 3.65 -9.81
N ASP A 183 -15.16 2.82 -10.56
CA ASP A 183 -16.51 3.12 -11.05
C ASP A 183 -17.49 3.37 -9.88
N LEU A 184 -17.48 2.49 -8.87
CA LEU A 184 -18.31 2.61 -7.67
C LEU A 184 -17.99 3.85 -6.82
N LEU A 185 -16.75 4.33 -6.87
CA LEU A 185 -16.30 5.53 -6.18
C LEU A 185 -16.43 6.80 -7.04
N HIS A 186 -16.93 6.68 -8.27
CA HIS A 186 -17.02 7.74 -9.26
C HIS A 186 -15.65 8.42 -9.48
N ILE A 187 -14.61 7.61 -9.67
CA ILE A 187 -13.24 8.05 -9.95
C ILE A 187 -12.91 7.72 -11.39
N GLU A 188 -12.75 8.75 -12.22
CA GLU A 188 -12.38 8.60 -13.63
C GLU A 188 -10.88 8.28 -13.81
N ASP A 189 -10.52 7.84 -15.02
CA ASP A 189 -9.18 7.32 -15.30
C ASP A 189 -8.06 8.37 -15.37
#